data_AF-A0A850BKP2-F1
#
_entry.id   AF-A0A850BKP2-F1
#
_cell.length_a   1.000
_cell.length_b   1.000
_cell.length_c   1.000
_cell.angle_alpha   90.00
_cell.angle_beta   90.00
_cell.angle_gamma   90.00
#
_symmetry.space_group_name_H-M   'P 1'
#
loop_
_entity.id
_entity.type
_entity.pdbx_description
1 polymer ?
#
loop_
_entity_poly.entity_id
_entity_poly.type
_entity_poly.pdbx_seq_one_letter_code
_entity_poly.pdbx_strand_id
1 'polypeptide(L)'
;MNLKRYRDLAIVLLALAVPFWFLRASMRDPKQASGPDKIIIRIATPVQYAAATLARGLSNLWGDYIYLVDVKEDNARLASQNARLRERERKLEALEEENRRLRRLLELKNSVGTDVISAQVVGKNTNEFFRVARVTLDKEARDIGPNLPVLSSDGVVGTTLKAAGDTVDVRL
;
A
#
# COMPACT_ATOMS: atom_id res chain seq x y z
N MET A 1 -83.82 -1.77 -26.79
CA MET A 1 -83.23 -3.13 -26.77
C MET A 1 -81.70 -2.99 -26.68
N ASN A 2 -81.08 -3.57 -25.66
CA ASN A 2 -79.80 -3.11 -25.11
C ASN A 2 -78.55 -3.62 -25.86
N LEU A 3 -78.09 -2.92 -26.91
CA LEU A 3 -76.84 -3.25 -27.62
C LEU A 3 -75.59 -3.20 -26.73
N LYS A 4 -75.55 -2.32 -25.71
CA LYS A 4 -74.39 -2.20 -24.80
C LYS A 4 -74.19 -3.45 -23.94
N ARG A 5 -75.28 -4.04 -23.44
CA ARG A 5 -75.21 -5.30 -22.66
C ARG A 5 -74.70 -6.47 -23.48
N TYR A 6 -75.06 -6.55 -24.77
CA TYR A 6 -74.54 -7.58 -25.67
C TYR A 6 -73.06 -7.38 -25.99
N ARG A 7 -72.61 -6.12 -26.15
CA ARG A 7 -71.19 -5.81 -26.33
C ARG A 7 -70.37 -6.18 -25.09
N ASP A 8 -70.85 -5.83 -23.91
CA ASP A 8 -70.15 -6.13 -22.66
C ASP A 8 -70.16 -7.65 -22.38
N LEU A 9 -71.27 -8.35 -22.67
CA LEU A 9 -71.33 -9.81 -22.66
C LEU A 9 -70.37 -10.44 -23.67
N ALA A 10 -70.27 -9.91 -24.89
CA ALA A 10 -69.35 -10.41 -25.91
C ALA A 10 -67.88 -10.19 -25.52
N ILE A 11 -67.56 -9.05 -24.89
CA ILE A 11 -66.21 -8.78 -24.37
C ILE A 11 -65.88 -9.74 -23.24
N VAL A 12 -66.81 -9.98 -22.30
CA VAL A 12 -66.61 -10.94 -21.21
C VAL A 12 -66.50 -12.38 -21.75
N LEU A 13 -67.33 -12.76 -22.72
CA LEU A 13 -67.26 -14.05 -23.40
C LEU A 13 -65.92 -14.23 -24.11
N LEU A 14 -65.44 -13.20 -24.81
CA LEU A 14 -64.17 -13.23 -25.51
C LEU A 14 -62.99 -13.25 -24.52
N ALA A 15 -63.06 -12.48 -23.44
CA ALA A 15 -62.07 -12.45 -22.37
C ALA A 15 -62.00 -13.77 -21.57
N LEU A 16 -63.09 -14.53 -21.49
CA LEU A 16 -63.11 -15.87 -20.90
C LEU A 16 -62.77 -16.97 -21.91
N ALA A 17 -63.16 -16.81 -23.18
CA ALA A 17 -62.90 -17.77 -24.23
C ALA A 17 -61.42 -17.84 -24.61
N VAL A 18 -60.71 -16.70 -24.61
CA VAL A 18 -59.28 -16.66 -24.97
C VAL A 18 -58.42 -17.50 -24.00
N PRO A 19 -58.50 -17.32 -22.66
CA PRO A 19 -57.78 -18.18 -21.71
C PRO A 19 -58.24 -19.63 -21.75
N PHE A 20 -59.54 -19.89 -21.93
CA PHE A 20 -60.08 -21.25 -21.99
C PHE A 20 -59.60 -22.01 -23.23
N TRP A 21 -59.56 -21.34 -24.38
CA TRP A 21 -59.03 -21.89 -25.62
C TRP A 21 -57.52 -22.12 -25.53
N PHE A 22 -56.80 -21.20 -24.88
CA PHE A 22 -55.37 -21.32 -24.60
C PHE A 22 -55.03 -22.47 -23.65
N LEU A 23 -55.77 -22.63 -22.56
CA LEU A 23 -55.64 -23.75 -21.62
C LEU A 23 -55.96 -25.09 -22.27
N ARG A 24 -57.00 -25.14 -23.11
CA ARG A 24 -57.36 -26.34 -23.88
C ARG A 24 -56.29 -26.68 -24.93
N ALA A 25 -55.68 -25.68 -25.56
CA ALA A 25 -54.58 -25.88 -26.51
C ALA A 25 -53.30 -26.36 -25.80
N SER A 26 -53.03 -25.86 -24.59
CA SER A 26 -51.86 -26.22 -23.79
C SER A 26 -51.90 -27.63 -23.20
N MET A 27 -53.05 -28.30 -23.18
CA MET A 27 -53.19 -29.69 -22.71
C MET A 27 -52.94 -30.75 -23.80
N ARG A 28 -52.56 -30.35 -25.02
CA ARG A 28 -52.27 -31.27 -26.13
C ARG A 28 -50.76 -31.44 -26.30
N ASP A 29 -50.31 -32.69 -26.27
CA ASP A 29 -48.92 -33.18 -26.34
C ASP A 29 -47.83 -32.20 -26.86
N PRO A 30 -46.68 -32.06 -26.17
CA PRO A 30 -45.54 -31.20 -26.55
C PRO A 30 -44.89 -31.49 -27.91
N LYS A 31 -45.30 -32.55 -28.61
CA LYS A 31 -44.72 -32.98 -29.89
C LYS A 31 -45.43 -32.42 -31.12
N GLN A 32 -46.52 -31.67 -30.95
CA GLN A 32 -47.19 -30.95 -32.03
C GLN A 32 -47.35 -29.47 -31.70
N ALA A 33 -46.23 -28.75 -31.66
CA ALA A 33 -46.23 -27.29 -31.57
C ALA A 33 -47.07 -26.69 -32.71
N SER A 34 -48.26 -26.22 -32.34
CA SER A 34 -49.27 -25.70 -33.25
C SER A 34 -48.80 -24.35 -33.80
N GLY A 35 -49.16 -24.02 -35.05
CA GLY A 35 -48.77 -22.78 -35.74
C GLY A 35 -48.67 -21.49 -34.91
N PRO A 36 -49.59 -21.17 -33.98
CA PRO A 36 -49.49 -19.97 -33.13
C PRO A 36 -48.32 -19.99 -32.13
N ASP A 37 -47.93 -21.13 -31.57
CA ASP A 37 -46.77 -21.21 -30.65
C ASP A 37 -45.47 -20.86 -31.36
N LYS A 38 -45.33 -21.27 -32.63
CA LYS A 38 -44.15 -20.93 -33.44
C LYS A 38 -44.05 -19.42 -33.69
N ILE A 39 -45.17 -18.70 -33.79
CA ILE A 39 -45.20 -17.25 -33.96
C ILE A 39 -44.83 -16.55 -32.64
N ILE A 40 -45.37 -17.02 -31.52
CA ILE A 40 -45.04 -16.50 -30.18
C ILE A 40 -43.56 -16.69 -29.90
N ILE A 41 -43.01 -17.88 -30.16
CA ILE A 41 -41.58 -18.16 -30.00
C ILE A 41 -40.76 -17.25 -30.94
N ARG A 42 -41.16 -17.09 -32.21
CA ARG A 42 -40.43 -16.26 -33.18
C ARG A 42 -40.36 -14.78 -32.81
N ILE A 43 -41.37 -14.27 -32.10
CA ILE A 43 -41.41 -12.88 -31.61
C ILE A 43 -40.71 -12.76 -30.25
N ALA A 44 -40.91 -13.74 -29.34
CA ALA A 44 -40.34 -13.72 -28.00
C ALA A 44 -38.81 -13.89 -28.02
N THR A 45 -38.27 -14.72 -28.92
CA THR A 45 -36.83 -15.00 -29.00
C THR A 45 -35.96 -13.74 -29.20
N PRO A 46 -36.21 -12.86 -30.21
CA PRO A 46 -35.41 -11.65 -30.39
C PRO A 46 -35.58 -10.65 -29.23
N VAL A 47 -36.78 -10.57 -28.63
CA VAL A 47 -37.04 -9.69 -27.48
C VAL A 47 -36.26 -10.16 -26.24
N GLN A 48 -36.24 -11.46 -25.97
CA GLN A 48 -35.46 -12.05 -24.88
C GLN A 48 -33.96 -11.82 -25.08
N TYR A 49 -33.46 -11.98 -26.31
CA TYR A 49 -32.05 -11.73 -26.62
C TYR A 49 -31.67 -10.25 -26.44
N ALA A 50 -32.54 -9.33 -26.87
CA ALA A 50 -32.35 -7.90 -26.67
C ALA A 50 -32.36 -7.54 -25.18
N ALA A 51 -33.34 -8.03 -24.42
CA ALA A 51 -33.44 -7.82 -22.98
C ALA A 51 -32.22 -8.37 -22.23
N ALA A 52 -31.76 -9.57 -22.57
CA ALA A 52 -30.58 -10.18 -21.95
C ALA A 52 -29.28 -9.43 -22.29
N THR A 53 -29.18 -8.85 -23.49
CA THR A 53 -28.02 -8.06 -23.89
C THR A 53 -27.99 -6.71 -23.18
N LEU A 54 -29.14 -6.06 -23.03
CA LEU A 54 -29.28 -4.85 -22.23
C LEU A 54 -28.98 -5.12 -20.74
N ALA A 55 -29.56 -6.18 -20.17
CA ALA A 55 -29.32 -6.54 -18.77
C ALA A 55 -27.83 -6.82 -18.49
N ARG A 56 -27.13 -7.52 -19.40
CA ARG A 56 -25.68 -7.74 -19.29
C ARG A 56 -24.88 -6.44 -19.39
N GLY A 57 -25.25 -5.54 -20.31
CA GLY A 57 -24.60 -4.23 -20.44
C GLY A 57 -24.76 -3.36 -19.19
N LEU A 58 -25.99 -3.28 -18.66
CA LEU A 58 -26.27 -2.56 -17.41
C LEU A 58 -25.56 -3.18 -16.20
N SER A 59 -25.51 -4.51 -16.10
CA SER A 59 -24.80 -5.21 -15.02
C SER A 59 -23.29 -4.93 -15.04
N ASN A 60 -22.68 -4.88 -16.23
CA ASN A 60 -21.24 -4.60 -16.35
C ASN A 60 -20.92 -3.16 -15.95
N LEU A 61 -21.71 -2.19 -16.43
CA LEU A 61 -21.53 -0.77 -16.06
C LEU A 61 -21.73 -0.52 -14.56
N TRP A 62 -22.65 -1.24 -13.92
CA TRP A 62 -22.85 -1.13 -12.48
C TRP A 62 -21.70 -1.75 -11.68
N GLY A 63 -21.14 -2.87 -12.14
CA GLY A 63 -19.94 -3.49 -11.56
C GLY A 63 -18.74 -2.56 -11.61
N ASP A 64 -18.52 -1.89 -12.74
CA ASP A 64 -17.41 -0.93 -12.91
C ASP A 64 -17.60 0.34 -12.05
N TYR A 65 -18.84 0.80 -11.85
CA TYR A 65 -19.12 1.96 -10.99
C TYR A 65 -18.89 1.65 -9.50
N ILE A 66 -19.29 0.46 -9.02
CA ILE A 66 -19.01 0.01 -7.65
C ILE A 66 -17.50 -0.10 -7.42
N TYR A 67 -16.73 -0.55 -8.43
CA TYR A 67 -15.27 -0.64 -8.35
C TYR A 67 -14.59 0.72 -8.09
N LEU A 68 -15.13 1.82 -8.61
CA LEU A 68 -14.49 3.14 -8.50
C LEU A 68 -14.52 3.74 -7.08
N VAL A 69 -15.51 3.36 -6.26
CA VAL A 69 -15.61 3.83 -4.86
C VAL A 69 -14.62 3.08 -3.97
N ASP A 70 -14.49 1.75 -4.14
CA ASP A 70 -13.55 0.93 -3.36
C ASP A 70 -12.08 1.27 -3.68
N VAL A 71 -11.78 1.68 -4.92
CA VAL A 71 -10.41 2.06 -5.33
C VAL A 71 -9.87 3.27 -4.55
N LYS A 72 -10.72 4.22 -4.16
CA LYS A 72 -10.26 5.40 -3.41
C LYS A 72 -9.84 5.04 -1.98
N GLU A 73 -10.64 4.21 -1.32
CA GLU A 73 -10.32 3.73 0.03
C GLU A 73 -9.12 2.78 0.02
N ASP A 74 -9.06 1.89 -0.97
CA ASP A 74 -7.91 1.00 -1.18
C ASP A 74 -6.63 1.78 -1.47
N ASN A 75 -6.67 2.83 -2.29
CA ASN A 75 -5.51 3.67 -2.57
C ASN A 75 -5.06 4.42 -1.30
N ALA A 76 -6.00 5.01 -0.54
CA ALA A 76 -5.67 5.65 0.73
C ALA A 76 -5.04 4.66 1.74
N ARG A 77 -5.59 3.44 1.83
CA ARG A 77 -5.07 2.36 2.67
C ARG A 77 -3.67 1.95 2.23
N LEU A 78 -3.46 1.68 0.94
CA LEU A 78 -2.17 1.30 0.37
C LEU A 78 -1.11 2.40 0.54
N ALA A 79 -1.48 3.66 0.32
CA ALA A 79 -0.60 4.81 0.54
C ALA A 79 -0.15 4.91 2.00
N SER A 80 -1.07 4.70 2.95
CA SER A 80 -0.75 4.70 4.38
C SER A 80 0.16 3.55 4.79
N GLN A 81 -0.04 2.36 4.21
CA GLN A 81 0.83 1.19 4.42
C GLN A 81 2.22 1.43 3.85
N ASN A 82 2.31 1.99 2.64
CA ASN A 82 3.58 2.31 2.00
C ASN A 82 4.38 3.34 2.82
N ALA A 83 3.71 4.38 3.32
CA ALA A 83 4.34 5.37 4.20
C ALA A 83 4.92 4.74 5.48
N ARG A 84 4.15 3.85 6.14
CA ARG A 84 4.60 3.11 7.33
C ARG A 84 5.76 2.16 7.03
N LEU A 85 5.75 1.48 5.89
CA LEU A 85 6.83 0.58 5.48
C LEU A 85 8.13 1.36 5.23
N ARG A 86 8.06 2.48 4.51
CA ARG A 86 9.21 3.37 4.26
C ARG A 86 9.78 4.00 5.52
N GLU A 87 8.94 4.24 6.53
CA GLU A 87 9.43 4.70 7.84
C GLU A 87 10.22 3.59 8.56
N ARG A 88 9.71 2.36 8.55
CA ARG A 88 10.41 1.20 9.14
C ARG A 88 11.72 0.90 8.42
N GLU A 89 11.74 0.98 7.10
CA GLU A 89 12.95 0.79 6.28
C GLU A 89 14.03 1.79 6.67
N ARG A 90 13.71 3.10 6.71
CA ARG A 90 14.64 4.14 7.17
C ARG A 90 15.17 3.90 8.58
N LYS A 91 14.32 3.40 9.49
CA LYS A 91 14.75 3.07 10.86
C LYS A 91 15.70 1.88 10.89
N LEU A 92 15.45 0.87 10.07
CA LEU A 92 16.33 -0.30 9.94
C LEU A 92 17.68 0.08 9.35
N GLU A 93 17.69 0.88 8.29
CA GLU A 93 18.94 1.41 7.68
C GLU A 93 19.78 2.16 8.70
N ALA A 94 19.17 3.06 9.49
CA ALA A 94 19.87 3.80 10.54
C ALA A 94 20.46 2.87 11.62
N LEU A 95 19.72 1.84 12.04
CA LEU A 95 20.20 0.84 13.00
C LEU A 95 21.34 -0.02 12.43
N GLU A 96 21.30 -0.35 11.14
CA GLU A 96 22.37 -1.09 10.47
C GLU A 96 23.65 -0.26 10.35
N GLU A 97 23.53 1.04 10.05
CA GLU A 97 24.66 1.98 10.07
C GLU A 97 25.27 2.10 11.46
N GLU A 98 24.43 2.25 12.49
CA GLU A 98 24.89 2.30 13.88
C GLU A 98 25.58 1.00 14.29
N ASN A 99 25.02 -0.16 13.94
CA ASN A 99 25.64 -1.45 14.23
C ASN A 99 26.99 -1.60 13.52
N ARG A 100 27.09 -1.22 12.25
CA ARG A 100 28.37 -1.20 11.50
C ARG A 100 29.39 -0.29 12.15
N ARG A 101 28.98 0.89 12.64
CA ARG A 101 29.85 1.82 13.37
C ARG A 101 30.32 1.22 14.70
N LEU A 102 29.42 0.65 15.49
CA LEU A 102 29.75 0.02 16.77
C LEU A 102 30.71 -1.18 16.58
N ARG A 103 30.49 -2.00 15.56
CA ARG A 103 31.42 -3.10 15.20
C ARG A 103 32.80 -2.59 14.87
N ARG A 104 32.92 -1.54 14.05
CA ARG A 104 34.21 -0.91 13.73
C ARG A 104 34.93 -0.37 14.99
N LEU A 105 34.18 0.22 15.93
CA LEU A 105 34.75 0.69 17.20
C LEU A 105 35.23 -0.48 18.09
N LEU A 106 34.50 -1.60 18.12
CA LEU A 106 34.91 -2.81 18.84
C LEU A 106 36.15 -3.46 18.22
N GLU A 107 36.21 -3.54 16.89
CA GLU A 107 37.37 -4.05 16.16
C GLU A 107 38.61 -3.18 16.40
N LEU A 108 38.46 -1.85 16.36
CA LEU A 108 39.54 -0.93 16.71
C LEU A 108 40.06 -1.20 18.12
N LYS A 109 39.16 -1.30 19.11
CA LYS A 109 39.52 -1.60 20.50
C LYS A 109 40.27 -2.93 20.63
N ASN A 110 39.86 -3.96 19.89
CA ASN A 110 40.49 -5.28 19.95
C ASN A 110 41.82 -5.34 19.19
N SER A 111 42.00 -4.54 18.14
CA SER A 111 43.21 -4.50 17.32
C SER A 111 44.38 -3.76 17.98
N VAL A 112 44.10 -2.81 18.87
CA VAL A 112 45.11 -2.03 19.57
C VAL A 112 45.42 -2.72 20.90
N GLY A 113 46.47 -3.56 20.94
CA GLY A 113 46.93 -4.27 22.14
C GLY A 113 47.61 -3.39 23.20
N THR A 114 47.29 -2.11 23.27
CA THR A 114 47.87 -1.09 24.17
C THR A 114 46.73 -0.38 24.89
N ASP A 115 46.99 0.25 26.03
CA ASP A 115 45.97 0.95 26.82
C ASP A 115 45.35 2.11 26.00
N VAL A 116 44.09 1.95 25.57
CA VAL A 116 43.38 2.93 24.73
C VAL A 116 42.31 3.65 25.55
N ILE A 117 42.30 4.97 25.49
CA ILE A 117 41.28 5.80 26.12
C ILE A 117 40.26 6.22 25.05
N SER A 118 38.99 5.86 25.27
CA SER A 118 37.88 6.29 24.44
C SER A 118 37.64 7.80 24.58
N ALA A 119 37.41 8.47 23.45
CA ALA A 119 37.11 9.90 23.39
C ALA A 119 35.92 10.17 22.45
N GLN A 120 35.06 11.10 22.85
CA GLN A 120 33.93 11.59 22.06
C GLN A 120 34.20 13.02 21.58
N VAL A 121 34.00 13.28 20.28
CA VAL A 121 34.13 14.63 19.72
C VAL A 121 32.94 15.48 20.19
N VAL A 122 33.20 16.52 20.99
CA VAL A 122 32.19 17.46 21.51
C VAL A 122 32.18 18.79 20.75
N GLY A 123 33.26 19.13 20.04
CA GLY A 123 33.31 20.34 19.24
C GLY A 123 34.40 20.29 18.18
N LYS A 124 34.15 20.91 17.03
CA LYS A 124 35.14 21.02 15.96
C LYS A 124 35.30 22.49 15.59
N ASN A 125 36.46 23.05 15.87
CA ASN A 125 36.82 24.41 15.45
C ASN A 125 37.74 24.31 14.23
N THR A 126 37.20 24.63 13.07
CA THR A 126 37.97 24.75 11.82
C THR A 126 38.18 26.21 11.50
N ASN A 127 39.36 26.74 11.83
CA ASN A 127 39.83 28.02 11.30
C ASN A 127 40.78 27.74 10.11
N GLU A 128 40.93 28.67 9.17
CA GLU A 128 41.74 28.50 7.95
C GLU A 128 43.21 28.14 8.24
N PHE A 129 43.72 28.49 9.43
CA PHE A 129 45.10 28.22 9.84
C PHE A 129 45.26 27.02 10.77
N PHE A 130 44.18 26.54 11.42
CA PHE A 130 44.23 25.44 12.38
C PHE A 130 42.93 24.62 12.38
N ARG A 131 43.05 23.29 12.20
CA ARG A 131 41.95 22.33 12.33
C ARG A 131 42.07 21.64 13.68
N VAL A 132 41.38 22.15 14.69
CA VAL A 132 41.41 21.58 16.06
C VAL A 132 40.04 21.01 16.40
N ALA A 133 40.00 19.73 16.75
CA ALA A 133 38.83 19.07 17.30
C ALA A 133 38.96 18.99 18.82
N ARG A 134 37.96 19.46 19.56
CA ARG A 134 37.85 19.25 21.00
C ARG A 134 37.13 17.94 21.25
N VAL A 135 37.77 17.07 22.02
CA VAL A 135 37.23 15.77 22.41
C VAL A 135 37.10 15.70 23.93
N THR A 136 36.03 15.09 24.41
CA THR A 136 35.84 14.73 25.82
C THR A 136 36.25 13.27 25.98
N LEU A 137 36.95 12.99 27.06
CA LEU A 137 37.44 11.66 27.40
C LEU A 137 36.49 10.98 28.37
N ASP A 138 36.41 9.66 28.30
CA ASP A 138 35.66 8.86 29.29
C ASP A 138 36.36 8.80 30.66
N LYS A 139 37.64 9.20 30.74
CA LYS A 139 38.46 9.23 31.96
C LYS A 139 39.19 10.57 32.09
N GLU A 140 39.47 11.00 33.33
CA GLU A 140 40.28 12.20 33.59
C GLU A 140 41.62 12.13 32.85
N ALA A 141 42.03 13.23 32.23
CA ALA A 141 43.19 13.31 31.35
C ALA A 141 44.56 13.31 32.09
N ARG A 142 44.66 12.68 33.27
CA ARG A 142 45.90 12.71 34.08
C ARG A 142 47.10 12.11 33.37
N ASP A 143 46.87 11.10 32.51
CA ASP A 143 47.93 10.37 31.82
C ASP A 143 48.03 10.71 30.31
N ILE A 144 47.34 11.76 29.83
CA ILE A 144 47.34 12.13 28.41
C ILE A 144 48.32 13.28 28.16
N GLY A 145 49.47 12.94 27.58
CA GLY A 145 50.51 13.89 27.15
C GLY A 145 50.25 14.53 25.77
N PRO A 146 51.01 15.58 25.42
CA PRO A 146 51.03 16.15 24.07
C PRO A 146 51.65 15.17 23.06
N ASN A 147 51.26 15.28 21.79
CA ASN A 147 51.73 14.48 20.66
C ASN A 147 51.37 12.97 20.70
N LEU A 148 50.36 12.58 21.46
CA LEU A 148 49.83 11.22 21.38
C LEU A 148 49.00 11.04 20.10
N PRO A 149 49.14 9.91 19.38
CA PRO A 149 48.38 9.65 18.17
C PRO A 149 46.90 9.41 18.49
N VAL A 150 46.03 10.07 17.73
CA VAL A 150 44.58 9.89 17.82
C VAL A 150 44.12 9.04 16.64
N LEU A 151 43.46 7.93 16.96
CA LEU A 151 42.99 6.93 16.01
C LEU A 151 41.47 6.96 15.91
N SER A 152 40.95 6.81 14.69
CA SER A 152 39.55 6.51 14.39
C SER A 152 39.47 5.14 13.71
N SER A 153 38.25 4.62 13.54
CA SER A 153 38.00 3.39 12.79
C SER A 153 38.57 3.41 11.36
N ASP A 154 38.71 4.59 10.79
CA ASP A 154 39.14 4.79 9.41
C ASP A 154 40.66 5.07 9.30
N GLY A 155 41.38 5.17 10.43
CA GLY A 155 42.82 5.39 10.48
C GLY A 155 43.27 6.49 11.45
N VAL A 156 44.53 6.92 11.32
CA VAL A 156 45.13 8.00 12.14
C VAL A 156 44.50 9.33 11.75
N VAL A 157 43.98 10.05 12.74
CA VAL A 157 43.28 11.33 12.54
C VAL A 157 44.16 12.52 12.91
N GLY A 158 45.11 12.35 13.82
CA GLY A 158 45.96 13.47 14.25
C GLY A 158 46.71 13.23 15.55
N THR A 159 47.09 14.32 16.23
CA THR A 159 47.87 14.29 17.47
C THR A 159 47.25 15.17 18.56
N THR A 160 47.31 14.74 19.82
CA THR A 160 46.88 15.55 20.97
C THR A 160 47.76 16.79 21.15
N LEU A 161 47.16 17.92 21.51
CA LEU A 161 47.88 19.17 21.83
C LEU A 161 48.00 19.34 23.35
N LYS A 162 46.87 19.53 24.03
CA LYS A 162 46.83 19.79 25.47
C LYS A 162 45.55 19.24 26.05
N ALA A 163 45.67 18.65 27.24
CA ALA A 163 44.56 18.19 28.05
C ALA A 163 44.21 19.22 29.13
N ALA A 164 42.91 19.41 29.38
CA ALA A 164 42.38 20.23 30.46
C ALA A 164 41.20 19.49 31.11
N GLY A 165 41.43 18.89 32.27
CA GLY A 165 40.40 18.14 32.99
C GLY A 165 39.98 16.87 32.24
N ASP A 166 38.75 16.87 31.72
CA ASP A 166 38.12 15.81 30.93
C ASP A 166 38.17 16.06 29.42
N THR A 167 38.69 17.21 28.98
CA THR A 167 38.74 17.60 27.57
C THR A 167 40.16 17.68 27.03
N VAL A 168 40.32 17.30 25.76
CA VAL A 168 41.58 17.35 25.02
C VAL A 168 41.35 18.04 23.68
N ASP A 169 42.27 18.94 23.33
CA ASP A 169 42.31 19.53 22.00
C ASP A 169 43.21 18.66 21.10
N VAL A 170 42.65 18.19 19.98
CA VAL A 170 43.30 17.34 18.99
C VAL A 170 43.54 18.14 17.73
N ARG A 171 44.78 18.16 17.25
CA ARG A 171 45.13 18.72 15.94
C ARG A 171 44.90 17.65 14.87
N LEU A 172 43.99 17.95 13.94
CA LEU A 172 43.68 17.16 12.75
C LEU A 172 44.73 17.33 11.65
#